data_AF-A0A3B0XFM6-F1
#
_entry.id   AF-A0A3B0XFM6-F1
#
_cell.length_a   1.000
_cell.length_b   1.000
_cell.length_c   1.000
_cell.angle_alpha   90.00
_cell.angle_beta   90.00
_cell.angle_gamma   90.00
#
_symmetry.space_group_name_H-M   'P 1'
#
loop_
_entity.id
_entity.type
_entity.pdbx_description
1 polymer ?
#
loop_
_entity_poly.entity_id
_entity_poly.type
_entity_poly.pdbx_seq_one_letter_code
_entity_poly.pdbx_strand_id
1 'polypeptide(L)' 'MSEINVELSILTRDFDAPMQLVYEAWTQENHLYKWQAPNAEIVCEYKSADIRVDGSTLTNYIDRVI' A
#
# COMPACT_ATOMS: atom_id res chain seq x y z
N MET A 1 -4.88 22.28 -23.16
CA MET A 1 -5.04 21.40 -21.99
C MET A 1 -5.00 22.30 -20.77
N SER A 2 -6.04 22.31 -19.94
CA SER A 2 -6.03 23.05 -18.67
C SER A 2 -5.09 22.34 -17.70
N GLU A 3 -4.22 23.09 -17.02
CA GLU A 3 -3.40 22.55 -15.92
C GLU A 3 -4.32 22.01 -14.82
N ILE A 4 -4.10 20.75 -14.44
CA ILE A 4 -4.71 20.15 -13.26
C ILE A 4 -3.78 20.48 -12.09
N ASN A 5 -4.19 21.41 -11.24
CA ASN A 5 -3.54 21.64 -9.96
C ASN A 5 -4.13 20.65 -8.94
N VAL A 6 -3.31 19.71 -8.47
CA VAL A 6 -3.69 18.76 -7.41
C VAL A 6 -3.00 19.21 -6.12
N GLU A 7 -3.80 19.64 -5.15
CA GLU A 7 -3.33 19.94 -3.80
C GLU A 7 -2.92 18.66 -3.07
N LEU A 8 -1.89 18.74 -2.21
CA LEU A 8 -1.48 17.60 -1.39
C LEU A 8 -2.60 17.19 -0.43
N SER A 9 -2.88 15.89 -0.38
CA SER A 9 -3.77 15.29 0.61
C SER A 9 -2.96 14.71 1.77
N ILE A 10 -3.33 15.04 3.01
CA ILE A 10 -2.72 14.48 4.22
C ILE A 10 -3.63 13.39 4.79
N LEU A 11 -3.07 12.20 5.00
CA LEU A 11 -3.75 11.09 5.66
C LEU A 11 -3.12 10.85 7.04
N THR A 12 -3.92 10.96 8.10
CA THR A 12 -3.51 10.65 9.47
C THR A 12 -4.29 9.44 9.98
N ARG A 13 -3.58 8.51 10.64
CA ARG A 13 -4.13 7.30 11.24
C ARG A 13 -3.40 7.04 12.57
N ASP A 14 -4.16 6.76 13.62
CA ASP A 14 -3.64 6.29 14.90
C ASP A 14 -3.75 4.77 14.96
N PHE A 15 -2.70 4.11 15.44
CA PHE A 15 -2.67 2.67 15.58
C PHE A 15 -2.35 2.30 17.03
N ASP A 16 -3.18 1.47 17.63
CA ASP A 16 -2.88 0.79 18.90
C ASP A 16 -1.98 -0.42 18.63
N ALA A 17 -0.75 -0.14 18.21
CA ALA A 17 0.23 -1.14 17.83
C ALA A 17 1.66 -0.64 18.09
N PRO A 18 2.64 -1.53 18.32
CA PRO A 18 4.03 -1.14 18.39
C PRO A 18 4.51 -0.46 17.10
N MET A 19 5.29 0.61 17.24
CA MET A 19 5.85 1.37 16.09
C MET A 19 6.60 0.46 15.11
N GLN A 20 7.34 -0.52 15.62
CA GLN A 20 8.08 -1.47 14.79
C GLN A 20 7.16 -2.29 13.88
N LEU A 21 5.98 -2.69 14.36
CA LEU A 21 5.02 -3.44 13.56
C LEU A 21 4.41 -2.59 12.45
N VAL A 22 4.14 -1.30 12.73
CA VAL A 22 3.66 -0.36 11.71
C VAL A 22 4.74 -0.14 10.64
N TYR A 23 6.01 -0.04 11.04
CA TYR A 23 7.12 0.05 10.09
C TYR A 23 7.25 -1.22 9.22
N GLU A 24 7.13 -2.40 9.82
CA GLU A 24 7.16 -3.68 9.10
C GLU A 24 5.98 -3.81 8.12
N ALA A 25 4.81 -3.27 8.47
CA ALA A 25 3.65 -3.24 7.57
C ALA A 25 3.94 -2.51 6.24
N TRP A 26 4.83 -1.52 6.25
CA TRP A 26 5.24 -0.78 5.06
C TRP A 26 6.45 -1.38 4.34
N THR A 27 7.29 -2.15 5.03
CA THR A 27 8.62 -2.51 4.54
C THR A 27 8.82 -4.00 4.27
N GLN A 28 7.92 -4.84 4.76
CA GLN A 28 7.97 -6.29 4.56
C GLN A 28 6.87 -6.72 3.60
N GLU A 29 7.24 -7.44 2.54
CA GLU A 29 6.32 -7.86 1.47
C GLU A 29 5.11 -8.63 2.02
N ASN A 30 5.34 -9.55 2.96
CA ASN A 30 4.33 -10.39 3.59
C ASN A 30 3.26 -9.59 4.38
N HIS A 31 3.56 -8.35 4.77
CA HIS A 31 2.60 -7.45 5.40
C HIS A 31 2.04 -6.45 4.40
N LEU A 32 2.89 -5.89 3.53
CA LEU A 32 2.53 -4.78 2.66
C LEU A 32 1.37 -5.10 1.71
N TYR A 33 1.26 -6.33 1.19
CA TYR A 33 0.15 -6.69 0.29
C TYR A 33 -1.22 -6.58 0.99
N LYS A 34 -1.29 -6.81 2.30
CA LYS A 34 -2.52 -6.62 3.07
C LYS A 34 -2.71 -5.17 3.47
N TRP A 35 -1.61 -4.49 3.79
CA TRP A 35 -1.62 -3.13 4.30
C TRP A 35 -2.01 -2.09 3.25
N GLN A 36 -1.56 -2.26 2.00
CA GLN A 36 -1.84 -1.33 0.90
C GLN A 36 -3.22 -1.53 0.25
N ALA A 37 -3.93 -2.62 0.60
CA ALA A 37 -5.24 -2.89 0.05
C ALA A 37 -6.21 -1.76 0.47
N PRO A 38 -6.91 -1.13 -0.49
CA PRO A 38 -7.75 0.03 -0.19
C PRO A 38 -8.97 -0.32 0.69
N ASN A 39 -9.45 -1.56 0.64
CA ASN A 39 -10.54 -2.09 1.44
C ASN A 39 -10.48 -3.64 1.50
N ALA A 40 -11.42 -4.25 2.23
CA ALA A 40 -11.48 -5.70 2.42
C ALA A 40 -11.94 -6.49 1.17
N GLU A 41 -12.52 -5.80 0.17
CA GLU A 41 -13.02 -6.40 -1.06
C GLU A 41 -11.92 -6.53 -2.12
N ILE A 42 -10.82 -5.79 -1.97
CA ILE A 42 -9.69 -5.82 -2.90
C ILE A 42 -8.54 -6.66 -2.33
N VAL A 43 -8.04 -7.59 -3.13
CA VAL A 43 -6.80 -8.33 -2.87
C VAL A 43 -5.67 -7.77 -3.68
N CYS A 44 -4.56 -7.47 -3.01
CA CYS A 44 -3.30 -7.23 -3.70
C CYS A 44 -2.53 -8.54 -3.82
N GLU A 45 -2.09 -8.87 -5.03
CA GLU A 45 -1.18 -9.97 -5.30
C GLU A 45 0.11 -9.39 -5.90
N TYR A 46 1.25 -9.60 -5.23
CA TYR A 46 2.54 -9.22 -5.79
C TYR A 46 2.98 -10.22 -6.87
N LYS A 47 3.35 -9.68 -8.04
CA LYS A 47 4.10 -10.40 -9.07
C LYS A 47 5.60 -10.22 -8.88
N SER A 48 6.00 -9.08 -8.32
CA SER A 48 7.34 -8.82 -7.81
C SER A 48 7.28 -7.72 -6.76
N ALA A 49 8.15 -7.81 -5.75
CA ALA A 49 8.33 -6.76 -4.77
C ALA A 49 9.81 -6.61 -4.42
N ASP A 50 10.37 -5.43 -4.65
CA ASP A 50 11.71 -5.04 -4.23
C ASP A 50 11.58 -3.79 -3.35
N ILE A 51 11.35 -4.01 -2.05
CA ILE A 51 11.00 -2.93 -1.10
C ILE A 51 12.28 -2.33 -0.52
N ARG A 52 12.89 -1.42 -1.30
CA ARG A 52 14.08 -0.65 -0.92
C ARG A 52 14.16 0.63 -1.75
N VAL A 53 15.14 1.47 -1.44
CA VAL A 53 15.49 2.63 -2.28
C VAL A 53 15.76 2.17 -3.71
N ASP A 54 15.16 2.85 -4.67
CA ASP A 54 15.18 2.56 -6.11
C ASP A 54 14.61 1.19 -6.52
N GLY A 55 13.96 0.49 -5.59
CA GLY A 55 13.23 -0.74 -5.87
C GLY A 55 11.87 -0.45 -6.51
N SER A 56 11.23 -1.50 -7.02
CA SER A 56 9.89 -1.39 -7.60
C SER A 56 9.03 -2.61 -7.26
N THR A 57 7.71 -2.42 -7.31
CA THR A 57 6.72 -3.47 -7.09
C THR A 57 5.80 -3.58 -8.29
N LEU A 58 5.48 -4.80 -8.69
CA LEU A 58 4.39 -5.07 -9.63
C LEU A 58 3.26 -5.77 -8.87
N THR A 59 2.10 -5.12 -8.79
CA THR A 59 0.96 -5.58 -7.98
C THR A 59 -0.30 -5.64 -8.82
N ASN A 60 -0.99 -6.77 -8.77
CA ASN A 60 -2.35 -6.89 -9.26
C ASN A 60 -3.35 -6.54 -8.15
N TYR A 61 -4.38 -5.76 -8.49
CA TYR A 61 -5.52 -5.49 -7.61
C TYR A 61 -6.72 -6.27 -8.15
N ILE A 62 -7.20 -7.21 -7.35
CA ILE A 62 -8.24 -8.16 -7.73
C ILE A 62 -9.45 -7.91 -6.84
N ASP A 63 -10.60 -7.66 -7.44
CA ASP A 63 -11.88 -7.57 -6.73
C ASP A 63 -12.35 -8.98 -6.34
N ARG A 64 -12.67 -9.21 -5.06
CA ARG A 64 -13.16 -10.50 -4.56
C ARG A 64 -14.61 -10.80 -4.91
N VAL A 65 -15.37 -9.80 -5.39
CA VAL A 65 -16.81 -9.92 -5.60
C VAL A 65 -17.15 -10.42 -7.02
N ILE A 66 -16.15 -10.55 -7.90
CA ILE A 66 -16.31 -10.91 -9.32
C ILE A 66 -15.70 -12.28 -9.63
#